data_AF-A0A8T5HKI9-F1
#
_entry.id   AF-A0A8T5HKI9-F1
#
_cell.length_a   1.000
_cell.length_b   1.000
_cell.length_c   1.000
_cell.angle_alpha   90.00
_cell.angle_beta   90.00
_cell.angle_gamma   90.00
#
_symmetry.space_group_name_H-M   'P 1'
#
loop_
_entity.id
_entity.type
_entity.pdbx_description
1 polymer ?
#
loop_
_entity_poly.entity_id
_entity_poly.type
_entity_poly.pdbx_seq_one_letter_code
_entity_poly.pdbx_strand_id
1 'polypeptide(L)'
;MGDNSLTDCAVLRPLEGEITEWLLETVVHCVHVEYYAAIFNIGLDDPQRPHDIVGFGNKFEWDIIKQLSLQYRNSEKEFFKKQVFPGIELHRNQYHHKNWNYNNGDLPYSKDIATSEDLLFGALDSICSLREERRMYQGGFHHDNEIFDIIGDNPSTSRTYMREIFFKVLGAKPPSTHLIDSVFWFPNVGLPSDVHKKIVERVDETITMLREEQHYFKNLRSANIIYFNR
;
A
#
# COMPACT_ATOMS: atom_id res chain seq x y z
N MET A 1 -17.35 -36.16 23.63
CA MET A 1 -17.33 -34.69 23.76
C MET A 1 -15.88 -34.29 23.58
N GLY A 2 -15.51 -33.92 22.35
CA GLY A 2 -14.15 -33.55 22.00
C GLY A 2 -13.90 -32.12 22.43
N ASP A 3 -12.86 -31.95 23.23
CA ASP A 3 -12.38 -30.68 23.77
C ASP A 3 -11.79 -29.85 22.61
N ASN A 4 -12.64 -29.05 21.97
CA ASN A 4 -12.22 -28.02 21.03
C ASN A 4 -11.65 -26.85 21.83
N SER A 5 -10.45 -27.02 22.39
CA SER A 5 -9.66 -25.86 22.79
C SER A 5 -9.21 -25.17 21.50
N LEU A 6 -10.02 -24.21 21.07
CA LEU A 6 -9.57 -23.13 20.21
C LEU A 6 -8.47 -22.43 21.00
N THR A 7 -7.25 -22.95 20.91
CA THR A 7 -6.07 -22.30 21.44
C THR A 7 -6.04 -20.90 20.86
N ASP A 8 -6.29 -19.92 21.73
CA ASP A 8 -6.01 -18.51 21.53
C ASP A 8 -4.61 -18.40 20.95
N CYS A 9 -4.54 -18.33 19.63
CA CYS A 9 -3.30 -18.09 18.96
C CYS A 9 -3.09 -16.60 19.06
N ALA A 10 -2.44 -16.20 20.15
CA ALA A 10 -2.00 -14.84 20.37
C ALA A 10 -1.44 -14.28 19.06
N VAL A 11 -1.99 -13.14 18.63
CA VAL A 11 -1.50 -12.41 17.46
C VAL A 11 0.00 -12.23 17.65
N LEU A 12 0.77 -12.70 16.69
CA LEU A 12 2.22 -12.63 16.78
C LEU A 12 2.64 -11.16 16.72
N ARG A 13 3.59 -10.81 17.59
CA ARG A 13 4.21 -9.50 17.54
C ARG A 13 5.24 -9.48 16.40
N PRO A 14 5.22 -8.50 15.49
CA PRO A 14 6.23 -8.38 14.45
C PRO A 14 7.61 -8.00 15.01
N LEU A 15 8.66 -8.32 14.27
CA LEU A 15 10.03 -7.89 14.53
C LEU A 15 10.24 -6.48 13.94
N GLU A 16 11.22 -5.74 14.48
CA GLU A 16 11.55 -4.41 13.96
C GLU A 16 11.88 -4.43 12.45
N GLY A 17 12.65 -5.43 11.98
CA GLY A 17 12.99 -5.55 10.56
C GLY A 17 11.76 -5.80 9.66
N GLU A 18 10.78 -6.55 10.14
CA GLU A 18 9.53 -6.80 9.41
C GLU A 18 8.67 -5.52 9.28
N ILE A 19 8.65 -4.71 10.34
CA ILE A 19 7.98 -3.39 10.32
C ILE A 19 8.72 -2.44 9.39
N THR A 20 10.05 -2.38 9.46
CA THR A 20 10.85 -1.50 8.60
C THR A 20 10.65 -1.84 7.13
N GLU A 21 10.67 -3.12 6.76
CA GLU A 21 10.42 -3.53 5.37
C GLU A 21 9.00 -3.17 4.93
N TRP A 22 7.98 -3.46 5.77
CA TRP A 22 6.59 -3.11 5.48
C TRP A 22 6.40 -1.62 5.21
N LEU A 23 6.94 -0.76 6.09
CA LEU A 23 6.81 0.67 5.94
C LEU A 23 7.58 1.18 4.72
N LEU A 24 8.77 0.65 4.45
CA LEU A 24 9.57 1.03 3.28
C LEU A 24 8.84 0.69 1.97
N GLU A 25 8.32 -0.52 1.84
CA GLU A 25 7.53 -0.92 0.67
C GLU A 25 6.27 -0.08 0.50
N THR A 26 5.61 0.27 1.61
CA THR A 26 4.43 1.12 1.57
C THR A 26 4.79 2.54 1.10
N VAL A 27 5.89 3.12 1.59
CA VAL A 27 6.38 4.44 1.11
C VAL A 27 6.70 4.37 -0.38
N VAL A 28 7.45 3.37 -0.83
CA VAL A 28 7.82 3.20 -2.24
C VAL A 28 6.58 3.16 -3.11
N HIS A 29 5.59 2.37 -2.73
CA HIS A 29 4.34 2.25 -3.47
C HIS A 29 3.51 3.53 -3.47
N CYS A 30 3.33 4.15 -2.30
CA CYS A 30 2.64 5.44 -2.17
C CYS A 30 3.28 6.47 -3.11
N VAL A 31 4.61 6.57 -3.11
CA VAL A 31 5.34 7.46 -4.01
C VAL A 31 5.13 7.09 -5.48
N HIS A 32 5.14 5.80 -5.81
CA HIS A 32 4.95 5.32 -7.18
C HIS A 32 3.56 5.70 -7.72
N VAL A 33 2.51 5.45 -6.94
CA VAL A 33 1.12 5.81 -7.25
C VAL A 33 0.96 7.33 -7.35
N GLU A 34 1.41 8.07 -6.33
CA GLU A 34 1.24 9.53 -6.28
C GLU A 34 1.99 10.26 -7.41
N TYR A 35 3.15 9.74 -7.82
CA TYR A 35 3.92 10.28 -8.93
C TYR A 35 3.14 10.23 -10.24
N TYR A 36 2.61 9.05 -10.59
CA TYR A 36 1.81 8.90 -11.80
C TYR A 36 0.44 9.56 -11.68
N ALA A 37 -0.18 9.57 -10.50
CA ALA A 37 -1.44 10.26 -10.27
C ALA A 37 -1.31 11.76 -10.55
N ALA A 38 -0.19 12.37 -10.14
CA ALA A 38 0.11 13.76 -10.45
C ALA A 38 0.35 14.00 -11.96
N ILE A 39 1.09 13.12 -12.64
CA ILE A 39 1.38 13.27 -14.08
C ILE A 39 0.12 13.09 -14.93
N PHE A 40 -0.73 12.12 -14.59
CA PHE A 40 -1.92 11.79 -15.35
C PHE A 40 -3.16 12.58 -14.91
N ASN A 41 -3.04 13.36 -13.82
CA ASN A 41 -4.12 14.13 -13.23
C ASN A 41 -5.35 13.25 -12.91
N ILE A 42 -5.12 12.17 -12.16
CA ILE A 42 -6.15 11.20 -11.74
C ILE A 42 -6.23 11.09 -10.21
N GLY A 43 -7.39 10.68 -9.71
CA GLY A 43 -7.63 10.48 -8.28
C GLY A 43 -7.66 11.80 -7.50
N LEU A 44 -8.03 12.91 -8.12
CA LEU A 44 -8.12 14.21 -7.46
C LEU A 44 -9.22 14.25 -6.40
N ASP A 45 -10.28 13.46 -6.63
CA ASP A 45 -11.45 13.39 -5.76
C ASP A 45 -11.33 12.33 -4.66
N ASP A 46 -10.25 11.54 -4.62
CA ASP A 46 -10.02 10.58 -3.52
C ASP A 46 -9.70 11.34 -2.22
N PRO A 47 -10.57 11.28 -1.19
CA PRO A 47 -10.38 12.01 0.05
C PRO A 47 -9.27 11.42 0.94
N GLN A 48 -8.73 10.25 0.61
CA GLN A 48 -7.74 9.51 1.39
C GLN A 48 -6.35 9.55 0.75
N ARG A 49 -5.96 10.73 0.23
CA ARG A 49 -4.62 10.96 -0.32
C ARG A 49 -3.67 11.63 0.69
N PRO A 50 -2.37 11.26 0.70
CA PRO A 50 -1.71 10.34 -0.24
C PRO A 50 -2.12 8.86 -0.09
N HIS A 51 -2.10 8.13 -1.20
CA HIS A 51 -2.53 6.73 -1.31
C HIS A 51 -1.91 5.85 -0.21
N ASP A 52 -2.69 4.88 0.29
CA ASP A 52 -2.30 3.90 1.31
C ASP A 52 -1.91 4.44 2.70
N ILE A 53 -1.70 5.75 2.90
CA ILE A 53 -1.11 6.27 4.14
C ILE A 53 -2.05 7.21 4.94
N VAL A 54 -3.17 7.63 4.35
CA VAL A 54 -4.20 8.46 4.98
C VAL A 54 -5.56 7.74 5.01
N GLY A 55 -6.40 8.08 5.98
CA GLY A 55 -7.77 7.57 6.10
C GLY A 55 -7.87 6.23 6.83
N PHE A 56 -9.08 5.82 7.20
CA PHE A 56 -9.31 4.58 7.93
C PHE A 56 -8.81 3.35 7.16
N GLY A 57 -8.05 2.48 7.83
CA GLY A 57 -7.46 1.29 7.20
C GLY A 57 -6.17 1.59 6.41
N ASN A 58 -5.54 2.74 6.67
CA ASN A 58 -4.25 3.05 6.05
C ASN A 58 -3.14 2.11 6.56
N LYS A 59 -2.16 1.84 5.70
CA LYS A 59 -1.03 0.91 5.95
C LYS A 59 -0.08 1.35 7.07
N PHE A 60 -0.26 2.56 7.59
CA PHE A 60 0.49 3.15 8.69
C PHE A 60 -0.23 3.07 10.06
N GLU A 61 -1.46 2.54 10.10
CA GLU A 61 -2.14 2.23 11.36
C GLU A 61 -1.53 0.99 12.03
N TRP A 62 -1.41 1.01 13.36
CA TRP A 62 -0.84 -0.10 14.12
C TRP A 62 -1.57 -1.42 13.84
N ASP A 63 -2.90 -1.39 13.73
CA ASP A 63 -3.70 -2.59 13.46
C ASP A 63 -3.40 -3.22 12.10
N ILE A 64 -3.00 -2.41 11.12
CA ILE A 64 -2.55 -2.88 9.81
C ILE A 64 -1.09 -3.34 9.88
N ILE A 65 -0.19 -2.51 10.42
CA ILE A 65 1.24 -2.80 10.53
C ILE A 65 1.46 -4.12 11.25
N LYS A 66 0.80 -4.34 12.40
CA LYS A 66 1.04 -5.54 13.24
C LYS A 66 0.71 -6.86 12.54
N GLN A 67 -0.13 -6.82 11.51
CA GLN A 67 -0.57 -7.99 10.75
C GLN A 67 0.17 -8.08 9.41
N LEU A 68 0.21 -6.99 8.63
CA LEU A 68 0.80 -7.01 7.29
C LEU A 68 2.32 -7.12 7.30
N SER A 69 3.01 -6.64 8.34
CA SER A 69 4.46 -6.89 8.48
C SER A 69 4.78 -8.36 8.71
N LEU A 70 3.87 -9.17 9.26
CA LEU A 70 4.14 -10.60 9.49
C LEU A 70 4.28 -11.41 8.19
N GLN A 71 3.92 -10.84 7.03
CA GLN A 71 4.09 -11.52 5.75
C GLN A 71 5.53 -11.95 5.46
N TYR A 72 6.52 -11.22 6.00
CA TYR A 72 7.94 -11.52 5.81
C TYR A 72 8.43 -12.67 6.68
N ARG A 73 7.61 -13.11 7.65
CA ARG A 73 7.99 -14.16 8.60
C ARG A 73 7.82 -15.55 8.01
N ASN A 74 6.70 -15.78 7.33
CA ASN A 74 6.31 -17.12 6.86
C ASN A 74 5.31 -17.01 5.70
N SER A 75 5.63 -17.67 4.59
CA SER A 75 4.81 -17.73 3.37
C SER A 75 3.80 -18.88 3.36
N GLU A 76 3.70 -19.68 4.41
CA GLU A 76 2.73 -20.78 4.52
C GLU A 76 1.29 -20.25 4.49
N LYS A 77 0.45 -20.91 3.70
CA LYS A 77 -0.95 -20.51 3.47
C LYS A 77 -1.75 -20.34 4.77
N GLU A 78 -1.59 -21.24 5.73
CA GLU A 78 -2.34 -21.18 6.99
C GLU A 78 -1.82 -20.07 7.92
N PHE A 79 -0.50 -19.81 7.90
CA PHE A 79 0.07 -18.64 8.58
C PHE A 79 -0.50 -17.35 7.98
N PHE A 80 -0.46 -17.22 6.66
CA PHE A 80 -0.97 -16.05 5.94
C PHE A 80 -2.44 -15.77 6.26
N LYS A 81 -3.32 -16.76 6.10
CA LYS A 81 -4.76 -16.62 6.40
C LYS A 81 -5.03 -16.16 7.82
N LYS A 82 -4.21 -16.61 8.77
CA LYS A 82 -4.45 -16.37 10.20
C LYS A 82 -3.84 -15.07 10.69
N GLN A 83 -2.63 -14.73 10.23
CA GLN A 83 -1.82 -13.63 10.77
C GLN A 83 -1.81 -12.40 9.87
N VAL A 84 -1.89 -12.58 8.55
CA VAL A 84 -1.72 -11.50 7.55
C VAL A 84 -3.05 -11.06 6.96
N PHE A 85 -3.87 -12.03 6.54
CA PHE A 85 -5.14 -11.76 5.85
C PHE A 85 -6.11 -10.84 6.60
N PRO A 86 -6.24 -10.91 7.95
CA PRO A 86 -7.08 -9.95 8.67
C PRO A 86 -6.67 -8.48 8.45
N GLY A 87 -5.36 -8.22 8.23
CA GLY A 87 -4.85 -6.87 7.98
C GLY A 87 -5.18 -6.41 6.58
N ILE A 88 -5.18 -7.35 5.61
CA ILE A 88 -5.62 -7.10 4.24
C ILE A 88 -7.10 -6.71 4.24
N GLU A 89 -7.93 -7.45 4.96
CA GLU A 89 -9.37 -7.17 5.07
C GLU A 89 -9.64 -5.80 5.70
N LEU A 90 -8.88 -5.43 6.74
CA LEU A 90 -9.00 -4.11 7.34
C LEU A 90 -8.59 -3.01 6.35
N HIS A 91 -7.47 -3.18 5.65
CA HIS A 91 -6.96 -2.24 4.66
C HIS A 91 -7.92 -2.05 3.46
N ARG A 92 -8.59 -3.11 3.01
CA ARG A 92 -9.61 -3.08 1.95
C ARG A 92 -10.80 -2.16 2.24
N ASN A 93 -10.93 -1.64 3.46
CA ASN A 93 -11.93 -0.63 3.81
C ASN A 93 -11.58 0.79 3.36
N GLN A 94 -10.38 1.02 2.82
CA GLN A 94 -10.04 2.31 2.20
C GLN A 94 -10.92 2.61 0.98
N TYR A 95 -11.07 3.90 0.70
CA TYR A 95 -11.97 4.47 -0.29
C TYR A 95 -11.74 3.88 -1.69
N HIS A 96 -10.49 3.91 -2.17
CA HIS A 96 -10.14 3.37 -3.49
C HIS A 96 -10.41 1.86 -3.61
N HIS A 97 -10.17 1.06 -2.55
CA HIS A 97 -10.48 -0.37 -2.55
C HIS A 97 -11.98 -0.64 -2.63
N LYS A 98 -12.79 0.14 -1.90
CA LYS A 98 -14.25 0.03 -1.95
C LYS A 98 -14.79 0.32 -3.36
N ASN A 99 -14.34 1.40 -3.98
CA ASN A 99 -14.82 1.81 -5.30
C ASN A 99 -14.29 0.90 -6.41
N TRP A 100 -13.04 0.44 -6.31
CA TRP A 100 -12.45 -0.51 -7.26
C TRP A 100 -13.18 -1.87 -7.24
N ASN A 101 -13.44 -2.42 -6.05
CA ASN A 101 -14.05 -3.74 -5.91
C ASN A 101 -15.57 -3.75 -6.12
N TYR A 102 -16.25 -2.60 -6.01
CA TYR A 102 -17.70 -2.50 -6.25
C TYR A 102 -18.10 -2.97 -7.65
N ASN A 103 -17.28 -2.69 -8.67
CA ASN A 103 -17.58 -3.02 -10.06
C ASN A 103 -17.35 -4.50 -10.43
N ASN A 104 -16.86 -5.32 -9.50
CA ASN A 104 -16.69 -6.77 -9.70
C ASN A 104 -17.90 -7.58 -9.22
N GLY A 105 -18.98 -6.94 -8.76
CA GLY A 105 -20.26 -7.60 -8.44
C GLY A 105 -20.32 -8.36 -7.11
N ASP A 106 -19.24 -8.35 -6.32
CA ASP A 106 -19.08 -9.22 -5.14
C ASP A 106 -19.32 -8.54 -3.77
N LEU A 107 -19.58 -7.22 -3.70
CA LEU A 107 -19.77 -6.54 -2.41
C LEU A 107 -21.07 -5.69 -2.33
N PRO A 108 -21.95 -5.93 -1.34
CA PRO A 108 -23.23 -5.22 -1.21
C PRO A 108 -23.17 -3.91 -0.40
N TYR A 109 -22.01 -3.26 -0.24
CA TYR A 109 -21.85 -2.12 0.69
C TYR A 109 -21.18 -0.88 0.07
N SER A 110 -21.94 -0.10 -0.71
CA SER A 110 -22.12 1.35 -0.54
C SER A 110 -23.13 1.86 -1.58
N LYS A 111 -23.68 3.04 -1.35
CA LYS A 111 -24.76 3.65 -2.14
C LYS A 111 -24.23 4.47 -3.33
N ASP A 112 -22.92 4.47 -3.53
CA ASP A 112 -22.22 5.37 -4.45
C ASP A 112 -21.62 4.56 -5.61
N ILE A 113 -22.07 4.86 -6.82
CA ILE A 113 -21.54 4.24 -8.05
C ILE A 113 -20.10 4.76 -8.23
N ALA A 114 -19.12 3.84 -8.23
CA ALA A 114 -17.73 4.19 -8.52
C ALA A 114 -17.63 5.00 -9.81
N THR A 115 -17.00 6.17 -9.73
CA THR A 115 -16.81 7.04 -10.89
C THR A 115 -15.73 6.49 -11.81
N SER A 116 -15.66 6.98 -13.06
CA SER A 116 -14.54 6.64 -13.94
C SER A 116 -13.18 7.02 -13.35
N GLU A 117 -13.12 8.07 -12.54
CA GLU A 117 -11.88 8.50 -11.88
C GLU A 117 -11.45 7.52 -10.78
N ASP A 118 -12.39 7.02 -9.98
CA ASP A 118 -12.14 5.97 -8.99
C ASP A 118 -11.54 4.72 -9.64
N LEU A 119 -12.06 4.34 -10.81
CA LEU A 119 -11.61 3.15 -11.53
C LEU A 119 -10.24 3.35 -12.18
N LEU A 120 -9.97 4.55 -12.70
CA LEU A 120 -8.63 4.90 -13.17
C LEU A 120 -7.61 4.88 -12.02
N PHE A 121 -8.00 5.37 -10.84
CA PHE A 121 -7.12 5.38 -9.68
C PHE A 121 -6.86 3.98 -9.12
N GLY A 122 -7.90 3.14 -8.98
CA GLY A 122 -7.74 1.73 -8.60
C GLY A 122 -6.92 0.91 -9.62
N ALA A 123 -7.08 1.21 -10.92
CA ALA A 123 -6.23 0.66 -11.96
C ALA A 123 -4.77 1.13 -11.82
N LEU A 124 -4.52 2.38 -11.45
CA LEU A 124 -3.18 2.89 -11.21
C LEU A 124 -2.50 2.22 -10.01
N ASP A 125 -3.17 2.11 -8.88
CA ASP A 125 -2.70 1.34 -7.72
C ASP A 125 -2.29 -0.08 -8.16
N SER A 126 -3.19 -0.79 -8.84
CA SER A 126 -2.94 -2.16 -9.31
C SER A 126 -1.72 -2.26 -10.24
N ILE A 127 -1.59 -1.35 -11.21
CA ILE A 127 -0.45 -1.36 -12.15
C ILE A 127 0.86 -1.01 -11.44
N CYS A 128 0.87 -0.05 -10.52
CA CYS A 128 2.05 0.26 -9.71
C CYS A 128 2.47 -0.95 -8.88
N SER A 129 1.51 -1.59 -8.20
CA SER A 129 1.75 -2.79 -7.38
C SER A 129 2.37 -3.94 -8.19
N LEU A 130 1.91 -4.19 -9.42
CA LEU A 130 2.45 -5.28 -10.25
C LEU A 130 3.90 -5.04 -10.72
N ARG A 131 4.34 -3.77 -10.74
CA ARG A 131 5.69 -3.37 -11.17
C ARG A 131 6.69 -3.26 -10.02
N GLU A 132 6.28 -3.57 -8.79
CA GLU A 132 7.11 -3.42 -7.60
C GLU A 132 7.75 -4.73 -7.18
N GLU A 133 9.08 -4.72 -7.02
CA GLU A 133 9.85 -5.94 -6.75
C GLU A 133 9.61 -6.54 -5.37
N ARG A 134 9.21 -5.73 -4.40
CA ARG A 134 9.23 -6.11 -3.00
C ARG A 134 7.89 -6.64 -2.47
N ARG A 135 6.78 -6.43 -3.21
CA ARG A 135 5.42 -6.76 -2.78
C ARG A 135 5.06 -8.25 -2.95
N MET A 136 5.71 -9.11 -2.17
CA MET A 136 5.58 -10.57 -2.28
C MET A 136 4.13 -11.07 -2.07
N TYR A 137 3.36 -10.48 -1.15
CA TYR A 137 1.96 -10.90 -0.94
C TYR A 137 1.03 -10.61 -2.12
N GLN A 138 1.43 -9.73 -3.04
CA GLN A 138 0.69 -9.39 -4.26
C GLN A 138 1.25 -10.10 -5.50
N GLY A 139 2.07 -11.14 -5.31
CA GLY A 139 2.69 -11.91 -6.40
C GLY A 139 4.07 -11.40 -6.83
N GLY A 140 4.55 -10.30 -6.26
CA GLY A 140 5.87 -9.72 -6.56
C GLY A 140 5.94 -8.99 -7.90
N PHE A 141 7.16 -8.87 -8.43
CA PHE A 141 7.44 -8.21 -9.71
C PHE A 141 6.87 -8.98 -10.91
N HIS A 142 6.26 -8.25 -11.83
CA HIS A 142 5.84 -8.77 -13.12
C HIS A 142 6.45 -7.95 -14.26
N HIS A 143 6.90 -8.63 -15.30
CA HIS A 143 7.32 -8.00 -16.55
C HIS A 143 6.12 -7.47 -17.33
N ASP A 144 6.35 -6.51 -18.23
CA ASP A 144 5.28 -5.84 -18.99
C ASP A 144 4.35 -6.81 -19.74
N ASN A 145 4.89 -7.91 -20.29
CA ASN A 145 4.07 -8.94 -20.95
C ASN A 145 3.17 -9.69 -19.96
N GLU A 146 3.71 -10.03 -18.78
CA GLU A 146 2.94 -10.71 -17.72
C GLU A 146 1.84 -9.79 -17.17
N ILE A 147 2.13 -8.50 -17.02
CA ILE A 147 1.12 -7.49 -16.63
C ILE A 147 0.02 -7.41 -17.69
N PHE A 148 0.38 -7.39 -18.97
CA PHE A 148 -0.61 -7.36 -20.05
C PHE A 148 -1.52 -8.59 -20.05
N ASP A 149 -0.96 -9.77 -19.78
CA ASP A 149 -1.73 -11.01 -19.64
C ASP A 149 -2.66 -10.97 -18.42
N ILE A 150 -2.17 -10.53 -17.26
CA ILE A 150 -2.98 -10.32 -16.04
C ILE A 150 -4.16 -9.37 -16.32
N ILE A 151 -3.93 -8.28 -17.04
CA ILE A 151 -5.01 -7.37 -17.46
C ILE A 151 -6.04 -8.11 -18.32
N GLY A 152 -5.58 -8.97 -19.23
CA GLY A 152 -6.42 -9.79 -20.10
C GLY A 152 -7.37 -10.73 -19.35
N ASP A 153 -6.95 -11.21 -18.18
CA ASP A 153 -7.74 -12.13 -17.34
C ASP A 153 -8.77 -11.43 -16.45
N ASN A 154 -8.68 -10.10 -16.30
CA ASN A 154 -9.62 -9.33 -15.49
C ASN A 154 -11.01 -9.16 -16.16
N PRO A 155 -12.09 -8.93 -15.38
CA PRO A 155 -13.41 -8.58 -15.91
C PRO A 155 -13.39 -7.38 -16.87
N SER A 156 -14.33 -7.31 -17.81
CA SER A 156 -14.34 -6.30 -18.89
C SER A 156 -14.20 -4.86 -18.39
N THR A 157 -14.84 -4.52 -17.27
CA THR A 157 -14.78 -3.18 -16.68
C THR A 157 -13.35 -2.86 -16.21
N SER A 158 -12.81 -3.62 -15.25
CA SER A 158 -11.45 -3.43 -14.74
C SER A 158 -10.39 -3.52 -15.83
N ARG A 159 -10.52 -4.47 -16.76
CA ARG A 159 -9.62 -4.64 -17.91
C ARG A 159 -9.48 -3.37 -18.74
N THR A 160 -10.59 -2.64 -18.95
CA THR A 160 -10.57 -1.41 -19.75
C THR A 160 -9.72 -0.33 -19.09
N TYR A 161 -9.95 -0.07 -17.80
CA TYR A 161 -9.20 0.94 -17.05
C TYR A 161 -7.75 0.54 -16.80
N MET A 162 -7.49 -0.73 -16.46
CA MET A 162 -6.12 -1.24 -16.29
C MET A 162 -5.32 -1.15 -17.60
N ARG A 163 -5.92 -1.46 -18.75
CA ARG A 163 -5.25 -1.34 -20.05
C ARG A 163 -4.93 0.13 -20.37
N GLU A 164 -5.84 1.06 -20.08
CA GLU A 164 -5.58 2.48 -20.26
C GLU A 164 -4.39 2.95 -19.41
N ILE A 165 -4.42 2.65 -18.12
CA ILE A 165 -3.35 3.06 -17.19
C ILE A 165 -2.03 2.38 -17.53
N PHE A 166 -2.04 1.09 -17.87
CA PHE A 166 -0.84 0.36 -18.28
C PHE A 166 -0.12 1.06 -19.44
N PHE A 167 -0.84 1.45 -20.50
CA PHE A 167 -0.21 2.17 -21.62
C PHE A 167 0.25 3.58 -21.25
N LYS A 168 -0.47 4.30 -20.37
CA LYS A 168 -0.02 5.60 -19.84
C LYS A 168 1.29 5.46 -19.06
N VAL A 169 1.38 4.46 -18.18
CA VAL A 169 2.56 4.15 -17.37
C VAL A 169 3.75 3.73 -18.24
N LEU A 170 3.53 2.90 -19.26
CA LEU A 170 4.59 2.53 -20.23
C LEU A 170 5.14 3.73 -20.99
N GLY A 171 4.29 4.70 -21.32
CA GLY A 171 4.68 5.91 -22.04
C GLY A 171 5.32 7.00 -21.18
N ALA A 172 5.31 6.84 -19.85
CA ALA A 172 5.83 7.82 -18.91
C ALA A 172 7.21 7.43 -18.37
N LYS A 173 8.00 8.45 -17.96
CA LYS A 173 9.27 8.21 -17.26
C LYS A 173 8.96 7.67 -15.85
N PRO A 174 9.59 6.57 -15.40
CA PRO A 174 9.36 6.06 -14.04
C PRO A 174 9.99 6.97 -12.98
N PRO A 175 9.40 7.05 -11.77
CA PRO A 175 10.02 7.72 -10.64
C PRO A 175 11.30 6.98 -10.21
N SER A 176 12.25 7.71 -9.63
CA SER A 176 13.52 7.13 -9.14
C SER A 176 13.35 6.48 -7.75
N THR A 177 12.38 5.58 -7.61
CA THR A 177 12.04 4.92 -6.33
C THR A 177 13.18 4.08 -5.75
N HIS A 178 14.15 3.66 -6.57
CA HIS A 178 15.39 3.03 -6.09
C HIS A 178 16.24 3.92 -5.15
N LEU A 179 16.00 5.23 -5.13
CA LEU A 179 16.62 6.17 -4.19
C LEU A 179 15.95 6.18 -2.80
N ILE A 180 14.84 5.46 -2.64
CA ILE A 180 14.12 5.29 -1.38
C ILE A 180 14.59 3.97 -0.77
N ASP A 181 15.69 4.03 -0.01
CA ASP A 181 16.32 2.87 0.62
C ASP A 181 16.08 2.82 2.15
N SER A 182 15.44 3.85 2.70
CA SER A 182 15.16 3.99 4.12
C SER A 182 13.82 4.67 4.34
N VAL A 183 13.03 4.14 5.29
CA VAL A 183 11.79 4.80 5.74
C VAL A 183 12.09 6.05 6.58
N PHE A 184 13.25 6.10 7.25
CA PHE A 184 13.60 7.23 8.14
C PHE A 184 14.03 8.48 7.39
N TRP A 185 14.46 8.30 6.13
CA TRP A 185 14.88 9.39 5.27
C TRP A 185 14.83 8.93 3.82
N PHE A 186 14.13 9.68 2.98
CA PHE A 186 14.10 9.47 1.54
C PHE A 186 13.95 10.81 0.80
N PRO A 187 14.49 10.93 -0.41
CA PRO A 187 14.40 12.16 -1.19
C PRO A 187 13.03 12.31 -1.87
N ASN A 188 12.66 13.55 -2.22
CA ASN A 188 11.55 13.77 -3.14
C ASN A 188 11.99 13.35 -4.56
N VAL A 189 11.39 12.29 -5.09
CA VAL A 189 11.71 11.71 -6.41
C VAL A 189 10.80 12.23 -7.54
N GLY A 190 10.26 13.45 -7.38
CA GLY A 190 9.45 14.13 -8.40
C GLY A 190 7.97 14.26 -8.07
N LEU A 191 7.60 14.12 -6.80
CA LEU A 191 6.25 14.40 -6.31
C LEU A 191 6.02 15.92 -6.14
N PRO A 192 4.77 16.39 -6.20
CA PRO A 192 4.40 17.69 -5.64
C PRO A 192 4.90 17.83 -4.19
N SER A 193 5.46 18.99 -3.86
CA SER A 193 6.13 19.21 -2.58
C SER A 193 5.23 19.00 -1.36
N ASP A 194 3.95 19.37 -1.49
CA ASP A 194 2.93 19.18 -0.46
C ASP A 194 2.58 17.71 -0.25
N VAL A 195 2.48 16.93 -1.33
CA VAL A 195 2.28 15.47 -1.28
C VAL A 195 3.47 14.81 -0.60
N HIS A 196 4.70 15.11 -1.04
CA HIS A 196 5.91 14.58 -0.41
C HIS A 196 5.99 14.91 1.07
N LYS A 197 5.71 16.16 1.44
CA LYS A 197 5.68 16.62 2.83
C LYS A 197 4.70 15.81 3.67
N LYS A 198 3.47 15.59 3.19
CA LYS A 198 2.47 14.76 3.87
C LYS A 198 2.92 13.32 4.09
N ILE A 199 3.60 12.72 3.09
CA ILE A 199 4.15 11.37 3.24
C ILE A 199 5.19 11.34 4.36
N VAL A 200 6.13 12.31 4.38
CA VAL A 200 7.16 12.36 5.43
C VAL A 200 6.56 12.60 6.82
N GLU A 201 5.59 13.51 6.94
CA GLU A 201 4.88 13.78 8.20
C GLU A 201 4.19 12.51 8.71
N ARG A 202 3.51 11.77 7.83
CA ARG A 202 2.81 10.54 8.20
C ARG A 202 3.76 9.42 8.64
N VAL A 203 4.92 9.33 7.98
CA VAL A 203 5.99 8.43 8.39
C VAL A 203 6.50 8.78 9.79
N ASP A 204 6.77 10.05 10.07
CA ASP A 204 7.25 10.52 11.37
C ASP A 204 6.26 10.23 12.50
N GLU A 205 4.98 10.52 12.28
CA GLU A 205 3.89 10.18 13.20
C GLU A 205 3.89 8.70 13.54
N THR A 206 4.06 7.86 12.53
CA THR A 206 3.99 6.40 12.68
C THR A 206 5.22 5.85 13.38
N ILE A 207 6.42 6.33 13.07
CA ILE A 207 7.63 5.97 13.80
C ILE A 207 7.52 6.41 15.26
N THR A 208 6.95 7.59 15.53
CA THR A 208 6.70 8.09 16.88
C THR A 208 5.73 7.18 17.65
N MET A 209 4.58 6.82 17.06
CA MET A 209 3.62 5.88 17.64
C MET A 209 4.27 4.51 17.91
N LEU A 210 5.03 3.97 16.95
CA LEU A 210 5.71 2.69 17.10
C LEU A 210 6.74 2.71 18.22
N ARG A 211 7.39 3.86 18.44
CA ARG A 211 8.37 4.05 19.52
C ARG A 211 7.72 4.17 20.88
N GLU A 212 6.74 5.05 21.00
CA GLU A 212 6.20 5.50 22.28
C GLU A 212 5.15 4.54 22.83
N GLU A 213 4.29 4.03 21.94
CA GLU A 213 3.17 3.15 22.32
C GLU A 213 3.50 1.69 22.10
N GLN A 214 4.16 1.38 20.98
CA GLN A 214 4.49 0.01 20.60
C GLN A 214 5.92 -0.37 20.91
N HIS A 215 6.71 0.47 21.59
CA HIS A 215 8.02 0.11 22.13
C HIS A 215 9.04 -0.45 21.12
N TYR A 216 8.87 -0.21 19.82
CA TYR A 216 9.86 -0.46 18.78
C TYR A 216 10.86 0.68 18.68
N PHE A 217 11.96 0.51 17.96
CA PHE A 217 12.88 1.59 17.60
C PHE A 217 13.45 2.38 18.79
N LYS A 218 13.51 1.77 19.99
CA LYS A 218 13.94 2.44 21.23
C LYS A 218 15.35 3.04 21.15
N ASN A 219 16.19 2.47 20.29
CA ASN A 219 17.59 2.88 20.12
C ASN A 219 17.78 3.89 18.99
N LEU A 220 16.74 4.20 18.21
CA LEU A 220 16.78 5.34 17.29
C LEU A 220 16.77 6.60 18.16
N ARG A 221 17.98 7.18 18.36
CA ARG A 221 18.13 8.54 18.90
C ARG A 221 17.14 9.40 18.15
N SER A 222 16.28 10.13 18.87
CA SER A 222 15.25 11.03 18.34
C SER A 222 15.74 11.59 17.02
N ALA A 223 15.34 10.94 15.93
CA ALA A 223 15.90 11.28 14.64
C ALA A 223 15.27 12.64 14.39
N ASN A 224 16.09 13.69 14.48
CA ASN A 224 15.76 14.87 13.70
C ASN A 224 15.70 14.33 12.28
N ILE A 225 14.51 13.96 11.80
CA ILE A 225 14.27 13.68 10.39
C ILE A 225 14.69 14.99 9.72
N ILE A 226 15.91 15.01 9.19
CA ILE A 226 16.48 16.26 8.73
C ILE A 226 15.82 16.55 7.39
N TYR A 227 14.79 17.39 7.42
CA TYR A 227 14.13 17.95 6.25
C TYR A 227 15.10 18.90 5.55
N PHE A 228 16.03 18.37 4.76
CA PHE A 228 16.78 19.19 3.82
C PHE A 228 15.94 19.36 2.57
N ASN A 229 15.28 20.51 2.45
CA ASN A 229 14.83 21.03 1.16
C ASN A 229 16.09 21.26 0.30
N ARG A 230 16.38 20.36 -0.63
CA ARG A 230 17.31 20.61 -1.74
C ARG A 230 16.52 20.63 -3.03
#